data_AF-A0A2V1P590-F1
#
_entry.id   AF-A0A2V1P590-F1
#
_cell.length_a   1.000
_cell.length_b   1.000
_cell.length_c   1.000
_cell.angle_alpha   90.00
_cell.angle_beta   90.00
_cell.angle_gamma   90.00
#
_symmetry.space_group_name_H-M   'P 1'
#
loop_
_entity.id
_entity.type
_entity.pdbx_description
1 polymer ?
#
loop_
_entity_poly.entity_id
_entity_poly.type
_entity_poly.pdbx_seq_one_letter_code
_entity_poly.pdbx_strand_id
1 'polypeptide(L)'
;MTNTPAKVATFVVNLDRAVIRRETMERELAGAGINGEFLPAVDAAEVGEAALLARFDDFGPWGIVPVTNMAITWSHQNIWQEFLATAADIALVLEDDVYIAPEMGEWLEDLSWWPADADIVKLEVWPDTRMVHILSRRASEFRGRSIARLYSRHPGAAGYLVTRQHAQRMLRVDRINLSTDSFIFDPYVSGVAREASIYQVSPGLVGQGNDPGHEQTVRTHKKAADKRDLRRQAWLRGWAQLRNLPRHIWQLITGQARLARLTVSLTPVGST
;
A
#
# COMPACT_ATOMS: atom_id res chain seq x y z
N MET A 1 17.68 -27.33 -11.18
CA MET A 1 17.60 -26.33 -10.10
C MET A 1 16.20 -26.45 -9.52
N THR A 2 16.07 -26.99 -8.31
CA THR A 2 14.78 -27.16 -7.65
C THR A 2 14.28 -25.77 -7.23
N ASN A 3 13.20 -25.31 -7.84
CA ASN A 3 12.59 -24.02 -7.54
C ASN A 3 11.86 -24.16 -6.20
N THR A 4 12.51 -23.81 -5.09
CA THR A 4 11.85 -23.78 -3.78
C THR A 4 10.77 -22.69 -3.84
N PRO A 5 9.51 -22.99 -3.47
CA PRO A 5 8.46 -21.98 -3.44
C PRO A 5 8.85 -20.86 -2.48
N ALA A 6 8.65 -19.61 -2.90
CA ALA A 6 8.96 -18.44 -2.09
C ALA A 6 8.10 -18.44 -0.83
N LYS A 7 8.72 -18.14 0.32
CA LYS A 7 8.03 -18.10 1.61
C LYS A 7 7.42 -16.73 1.84
N VAL A 8 6.14 -16.70 2.23
CA VAL A 8 5.42 -15.47 2.59
C VAL A 8 5.27 -15.40 4.11
N ALA A 9 5.63 -14.26 4.70
CA ALA A 9 5.23 -13.88 6.05
C ALA A 9 4.09 -12.85 5.96
N THR A 10 3.07 -13.00 6.80
CA THR A 10 1.91 -12.09 6.81
C THR A 10 1.90 -11.28 8.09
N PHE A 11 1.82 -9.97 7.95
CA PHE A 11 1.77 -9.02 9.05
C PHE A 11 0.51 -8.15 8.95
N VAL A 12 -0.14 -7.95 10.09
CA VAL A 12 -1.26 -7.02 10.26
C VAL A 12 -0.84 -5.91 11.21
N VAL A 13 -0.94 -4.65 10.79
CA VAL A 13 -0.77 -3.51 11.69
C VAL A 13 -2.08 -3.23 12.42
N ASN A 14 -2.03 -3.21 13.76
CA ASN A 14 -3.20 -2.99 14.61
C ASN A 14 -2.81 -2.18 15.85
N LEU A 15 -3.62 -1.20 16.23
CA LEU A 15 -3.44 -0.52 17.51
C LEU A 15 -3.83 -1.46 18.64
N ASP A 16 -3.02 -1.59 19.70
CA ASP A 16 -3.29 -2.53 20.81
C ASP A 16 -4.67 -2.35 21.47
N ARG A 17 -5.16 -1.11 21.49
CA ARG A 17 -6.49 -0.77 22.01
C ARG A 17 -7.66 -1.07 21.06
N ALA A 18 -7.38 -1.34 19.79
CA ALA A 18 -8.38 -1.56 18.73
C ALA A 18 -8.77 -3.05 18.68
N VAL A 19 -9.37 -3.52 19.76
CA VAL A 19 -9.70 -4.93 20.00
C VAL A 19 -10.77 -5.43 19.02
N ILE A 20 -11.79 -4.61 18.71
CA ILE A 20 -12.87 -5.00 17.79
C ILE A 20 -12.35 -5.08 16.36
N ARG A 21 -11.47 -4.15 15.94
CA ARG A 21 -10.79 -4.23 14.64
C ARG A 21 -9.93 -5.49 14.55
N ARG A 22 -9.18 -5.82 15.61
CA ARG A 22 -8.41 -7.06 15.68
C ARG A 22 -9.28 -8.31 15.53
N GLU A 23 -10.32 -8.47 16.34
CA GLU A 23 -11.24 -9.62 16.27
C GLU A 23 -11.92 -9.75 14.89
N THR A 24 -12.20 -8.61 14.26
CA THR A 24 -12.77 -8.57 12.90
C THR A 24 -11.75 -9.04 11.87
N MET A 25 -10.52 -8.54 11.95
CA MET A 25 -9.45 -8.94 11.05
C MET A 25 -9.02 -10.40 11.24
N GLU A 26 -9.04 -10.92 12.47
CA GLU A 26 -8.83 -12.35 12.74
C GLU A 26 -9.86 -13.23 12.01
N ARG A 27 -11.13 -12.78 11.94
CA ARG A 27 -12.18 -13.48 11.17
C ARG A 27 -11.95 -13.38 9.65
N GLU A 28 -11.54 -12.22 9.13
CA GLU A 28 -11.21 -12.04 7.71
C GLU A 28 -10.04 -12.95 7.29
N LEU A 29 -8.96 -12.99 8.09
CA LEU A 29 -7.81 -13.86 7.87
C LEU A 29 -8.20 -15.34 7.90
N ALA A 30 -8.97 -15.76 8.90
CA ALA A 30 -9.45 -17.14 9.02
C ALA A 30 -10.35 -17.52 7.83
N GLY A 31 -11.24 -16.63 7.39
CA GLY A 31 -12.10 -16.82 6.23
C GLY A 31 -11.33 -16.97 4.92
N ALA A 32 -10.14 -16.38 4.82
CA ALA A 32 -9.25 -16.51 3.67
C ALA A 32 -8.17 -17.60 3.82
N GLY A 33 -8.15 -18.33 4.94
CA GLY A 33 -7.16 -19.38 5.21
C GLY A 33 -5.74 -18.86 5.47
N ILE A 34 -5.60 -17.63 5.98
CA ILE A 34 -4.30 -16.96 6.16
C ILE A 34 -3.93 -16.92 7.64
N ASN A 35 -2.71 -17.35 7.97
CA ASN A 35 -2.11 -17.11 9.27
C ASN A 35 -1.35 -15.77 9.22
N GLY A 36 -1.75 -14.80 10.05
CA GLY A 36 -1.14 -13.48 10.13
C GLY A 36 -0.63 -13.16 11.54
N GLU A 37 0.51 -12.48 11.61
CA GLU A 37 1.06 -11.94 12.84
C GLU A 37 0.59 -10.49 13.03
N PHE A 38 0.00 -10.19 14.19
CA PHE A 38 -0.40 -8.83 14.53
C PHE A 38 0.77 -8.09 15.17
N LEU A 39 1.17 -6.97 14.55
CA LEU A 39 2.19 -6.08 15.06
C LEU A 39 1.56 -4.77 15.57
N PRO A 40 2.04 -4.26 16.72
CA PRO A 40 1.49 -3.05 17.31
C PRO A 40 1.73 -1.85 16.42
N ALA A 41 0.65 -1.16 16.08
CA ALA A 41 0.68 0.11 15.39
C ALA A 41 1.19 1.21 16.33
N VAL A 42 1.95 2.14 15.77
CA VAL A 42 2.35 3.37 16.46
C VAL A 42 1.13 4.27 16.61
N ASP A 43 0.78 4.58 17.85
CA ASP A 43 -0.24 5.58 18.13
C ASP A 43 0.34 6.99 18.20
N ALA A 44 -0.14 7.87 17.31
CA ALA A 44 0.24 9.28 17.30
C ALA A 44 -0.08 10.00 18.61
N ALA A 45 -1.15 9.60 19.32
CA ALA A 45 -1.56 10.23 20.57
C ALA A 45 -0.65 9.85 21.74
N GLU A 46 -0.23 8.59 21.83
CA GLU A 46 0.68 8.09 22.86
C GLU A 46 2.12 8.56 22.67
N VAL A 47 2.62 8.52 21.42
CA VAL A 47 4.00 8.93 21.11
C VAL A 47 4.18 10.45 21.11
N GLY A 48 3.16 11.19 20.70
CA GLY A 48 3.16 12.65 20.66
C GLY A 48 3.85 13.26 19.43
N GLU A 49 3.43 14.48 19.09
CA GLU A 49 3.88 15.21 17.88
C GLU A 49 5.40 15.45 17.85
N ALA A 50 6.02 15.78 18.98
CA ALA A 50 7.46 16.10 19.02
C ALA A 50 8.34 14.90 18.62
N ALA A 51 7.99 13.68 19.06
CA ALA A 51 8.71 12.48 18.70
C ALA A 51 8.53 12.10 17.22
N LEU A 52 7.33 12.33 16.66
CA LEU A 52 7.07 12.14 15.24
C LEU A 52 7.87 13.13 14.38
N LEU A 53 7.87 14.41 14.73
CA LEU A 53 8.63 15.45 14.02
C LEU A 53 10.16 15.27 14.15
N ALA A 54 10.62 14.64 15.23
CA ALA A 54 12.03 14.28 15.36
C ALA A 54 12.47 13.25 14.30
N ARG A 55 11.56 12.42 13.79
CA ARG A 55 11.85 11.34 12.82
C ARG A 55 11.41 11.64 11.38
N PHE A 56 10.33 12.39 11.20
CA PHE A 56 9.70 12.64 9.91
C PHE A 56 9.62 14.13 9.60
N ASP A 57 9.52 14.48 8.31
CA ASP A 57 9.25 15.84 7.90
C ASP A 57 7.74 16.04 7.68
N ASP A 58 7.20 17.16 8.19
CA ASP A 58 5.79 17.54 8.10
C ASP A 58 5.40 18.20 6.77
N PHE A 59 6.37 18.39 5.88
CA PHE A 59 6.16 18.91 4.55
C PHE A 59 7.13 18.28 3.55
N GLY A 60 6.62 17.85 2.41
CA GLY A 60 7.42 17.24 1.36
C GLY A 60 6.93 17.54 -0.06
N PRO A 61 7.37 16.76 -1.05
CA PRO A 61 7.08 17.01 -2.45
C PRO A 61 5.59 16.83 -2.82
N TRP A 62 4.77 16.26 -1.93
CA TRP A 62 3.32 16.12 -2.10
C TRP A 62 2.49 17.06 -1.19
N GLY A 63 3.16 17.96 -0.47
CA GLY A 63 2.58 18.92 0.46
C GLY A 63 2.72 18.49 1.92
N ILE A 64 1.72 18.82 2.72
CA ILE A 64 1.70 18.60 4.16
C ILE A 64 1.62 17.09 4.46
N VAL A 65 2.40 16.64 5.45
CA VAL A 65 2.36 15.29 6.01
C VAL A 65 1.79 15.39 7.43
N PRO A 66 0.53 14.98 7.66
CA PRO A 66 -0.05 14.99 8.99
C PRO A 66 0.70 14.05 9.95
N VAL A 67 0.75 14.39 11.23
CA VAL A 67 1.35 13.57 12.29
C VAL A 67 0.76 12.14 12.34
N THR A 68 -0.53 11.99 12.03
CA THR A 68 -1.17 10.67 11.95
C THR A 68 -0.57 9.81 10.85
N ASN A 69 -0.22 10.41 9.70
CA ASN A 69 0.42 9.71 8.60
C ASN A 69 1.88 9.36 8.93
N MET A 70 2.56 10.16 9.76
CA MET A 70 3.89 9.83 10.28
C MET A 70 3.84 8.59 11.18
N ALA A 71 2.84 8.51 12.07
CA ALA A 71 2.63 7.35 12.91
C ALA A 71 2.32 6.09 12.08
N ILE A 72 1.44 6.20 11.08
CA ILE A 72 1.20 5.10 10.13
C ILE A 72 2.50 4.70 9.41
N THR A 73 3.28 5.67 8.92
CA THR A 73 4.57 5.40 8.26
C THR A 73 5.54 4.66 9.19
N TRP A 74 5.60 5.06 10.46
CA TRP A 74 6.42 4.39 11.46
C TRP A 74 5.94 2.95 11.70
N SER A 75 4.64 2.71 11.81
CA SER A 75 4.10 1.34 11.92
C SER A 75 4.53 0.45 10.77
N HIS A 76 4.48 0.95 9.52
CA HIS A 76 4.97 0.20 8.36
C HIS A 76 6.49 -0.03 8.40
N GLN A 77 7.28 0.94 8.88
CA GLN A 77 8.72 0.72 9.09
C GLN A 77 8.99 -0.41 10.09
N ASN A 78 8.21 -0.50 11.18
CA ASN A 78 8.33 -1.58 12.15
C ASN A 78 8.02 -2.94 11.50
N ILE A 79 6.96 -3.04 10.68
CA ILE A 79 6.63 -4.24 9.92
C ILE A 79 7.78 -4.63 8.97
N TRP A 80 8.35 -3.67 8.24
CA TRP A 80 9.47 -3.98 7.35
C TRP A 80 10.70 -4.47 8.11
N GLN A 81 10.97 -3.92 9.30
CA GLN A 81 12.07 -4.39 10.16
C GLN A 81 11.81 -5.82 10.64
N GLU A 82 10.61 -6.12 11.13
CA GLU A 82 10.22 -7.45 11.58
C GLU A 82 10.31 -8.47 10.44
N PHE A 83 9.75 -8.13 9.28
CA PHE A 83 9.86 -8.94 8.07
C PHE A 83 11.32 -9.30 7.75
N LEU A 84 12.23 -8.33 7.82
CA LEU A 84 13.64 -8.57 7.53
C LEU A 84 14.34 -9.43 8.61
N ALA A 85 13.80 -9.52 9.82
CA ALA A 85 14.28 -10.45 10.84
C ALA A 85 13.85 -11.91 10.57
N THR A 86 12.78 -12.12 9.81
CA THR A 86 12.34 -13.46 9.41
C THR A 86 13.18 -14.06 8.27
N ALA A 87 12.98 -15.36 8.01
CA ALA A 87 13.52 -16.05 6.84
C ALA A 87 12.57 -16.06 5.61
N ALA A 88 11.48 -15.28 5.64
CA ALA A 88 10.53 -15.20 4.53
C ALA A 88 11.08 -14.32 3.39
N ASP A 89 10.71 -14.63 2.15
CA ASP A 89 11.16 -13.97 0.92
C ASP A 89 10.30 -12.75 0.56
N ILE A 90 9.01 -12.82 0.92
CA ILE A 90 8.00 -11.79 0.67
C ILE A 90 7.20 -11.55 1.96
N ALA A 91 6.85 -10.30 2.22
CA ALA A 91 5.88 -9.94 3.24
C ALA A 91 4.56 -9.55 2.60
N LEU A 92 3.46 -10.13 3.09
CA LEU A 92 2.14 -9.56 2.98
C LEU A 92 1.94 -8.59 4.15
N VAL A 93 1.62 -7.34 3.84
CA VAL A 93 1.30 -6.30 4.83
C VAL A 93 -0.15 -5.89 4.66
N LEU A 94 -0.89 -5.91 5.78
CA LEU A 94 -2.31 -5.56 5.86
C LEU A 94 -2.55 -4.56 6.99
N GLU A 95 -3.48 -3.63 6.79
CA GLU A 95 -4.10 -2.86 7.89
C GLU A 95 -5.27 -3.66 8.50
N ASP A 96 -5.70 -3.30 9.70
CA ASP A 96 -6.71 -4.01 10.49
C ASP A 96 -8.18 -3.62 10.19
N ASP A 97 -8.43 -2.77 9.20
CA ASP A 97 -9.77 -2.29 8.79
C ASP A 97 -10.13 -2.61 7.33
N VAL A 98 -9.56 -3.70 6.82
CA VAL A 98 -9.82 -4.17 5.46
C VAL A 98 -10.71 -5.40 5.43
N TYR A 99 -11.37 -5.58 4.29
CA TYR A 99 -11.94 -6.85 3.86
C TYR A 99 -10.93 -7.60 2.99
N ILE A 100 -10.90 -8.92 3.14
CA ILE A 100 -10.04 -9.82 2.38
C ILE A 100 -10.90 -10.70 1.48
N ALA A 101 -10.51 -10.83 0.22
CA ALA A 101 -11.11 -11.81 -0.69
C ALA A 101 -10.83 -13.25 -0.20
N PRO A 102 -11.83 -14.14 -0.11
CA PRO A 102 -11.67 -15.48 0.46
C PRO A 102 -10.58 -16.34 -0.21
N GLU A 103 -10.30 -16.12 -1.50
CA GLU A 103 -9.27 -16.87 -2.21
C GLU A 103 -7.83 -16.38 -1.92
N MET A 104 -7.63 -15.34 -1.10
CA MET A 104 -6.30 -14.75 -0.92
C MET A 104 -5.28 -15.75 -0.35
N GLY A 105 -5.67 -16.69 0.52
CA GLY A 105 -4.78 -17.75 0.97
C GLY A 105 -4.21 -18.59 -0.18
N GLU A 106 -5.04 -18.94 -1.16
CA GLU A 106 -4.64 -19.71 -2.35
C GLU A 106 -3.65 -18.93 -3.24
N TRP A 107 -3.65 -17.60 -3.19
CA TRP A 107 -2.65 -16.76 -3.87
C TRP A 107 -1.29 -16.76 -3.16
N LEU A 108 -1.27 -17.00 -1.85
CA LEU A 108 -0.04 -17.01 -1.05
C LEU A 108 0.63 -18.38 -1.02
N GLU A 109 -0.14 -19.46 -1.21
CA GLU A 109 0.38 -20.83 -1.30
C GLU A 109 1.17 -21.09 -2.60
N ASP A 110 0.73 -20.50 -3.71
CA ASP A 110 1.39 -20.59 -5.01
C ASP A 110 1.69 -19.19 -5.57
N LEU A 111 2.97 -18.82 -5.55
CA LEU A 111 3.47 -17.57 -6.12
C LEU A 111 3.91 -17.70 -7.58
N SER A 112 3.48 -18.74 -8.31
CA SER A 112 3.76 -18.89 -9.75
C SER A 112 3.25 -17.71 -10.60
N TRP A 113 2.27 -16.96 -10.10
CA TRP A 113 1.72 -15.76 -10.73
C TRP A 113 2.59 -14.51 -10.53
N TRP A 114 3.52 -14.52 -9.57
CA TRP A 114 4.34 -13.36 -9.20
C TRP A 114 5.20 -12.90 -10.39
N PRO A 115 5.10 -11.63 -10.83
CA PRO A 115 5.95 -11.15 -11.91
C PRO A 115 7.42 -11.18 -11.51
N ALA A 116 8.29 -11.78 -12.35
CA ALA A 116 9.68 -12.04 -12.00
C ALA A 116 10.51 -10.79 -11.62
N ASP A 117 10.12 -9.62 -12.12
CA ASP A 117 10.79 -8.34 -11.82
C ASP A 117 10.05 -7.50 -10.77
N ALA A 118 8.96 -7.99 -10.18
CA ALA A 118 8.16 -7.24 -9.22
C ALA A 118 8.91 -7.07 -7.89
N ASP A 119 8.98 -5.81 -7.44
CA ASP A 119 9.42 -5.45 -6.10
C ASP A 119 8.24 -5.44 -5.12
N ILE A 120 7.06 -5.02 -5.63
CA ILE A 120 5.82 -4.85 -4.87
C ILE A 120 4.64 -5.29 -5.75
N VAL A 121 3.70 -6.03 -5.16
CA VAL A 121 2.38 -6.29 -5.76
C VAL A 121 1.31 -5.73 -4.83
N LYS A 122 0.57 -4.74 -5.33
CA LYS A 122 -0.54 -4.11 -4.61
C LYS A 122 -1.82 -4.93 -4.78
N LEU A 123 -2.45 -5.24 -3.64
CA LEU A 123 -3.68 -6.04 -3.55
C LEU A 123 -4.90 -5.17 -3.26
N GLU A 124 -4.68 -4.06 -2.55
CA GLU A 124 -5.68 -3.06 -2.24
C GLU A 124 -6.09 -2.26 -3.48
N VAL A 125 -7.39 -1.97 -3.57
CA VAL A 125 -7.92 -0.93 -4.46
C VAL A 125 -8.63 0.14 -3.62
N TRP A 126 -8.23 1.39 -3.82
CA TRP A 126 -8.77 2.54 -3.11
C TRP A 126 -10.22 2.77 -3.56
N PRO A 127 -11.17 3.06 -2.66
CA PRO A 127 -12.60 3.14 -2.98
C PRO A 127 -13.00 4.43 -3.71
N ASP A 128 -12.23 4.87 -4.72
CA ASP A 128 -12.59 5.95 -5.63
C ASP A 128 -12.64 5.45 -7.09
N THR A 129 -13.84 5.04 -7.52
CA THR A 129 -14.10 4.50 -8.87
C THR A 129 -13.98 5.55 -9.99
N ARG A 130 -13.74 6.82 -9.65
CA ARG A 130 -13.50 7.90 -10.61
C ARG A 130 -12.03 8.00 -10.99
N MET A 131 -11.13 7.44 -10.18
CA MET A 131 -9.70 7.46 -10.46
C MET A 131 -9.38 6.59 -11.69
N VAL A 132 -8.55 7.16 -12.56
CA VAL A 132 -8.00 6.47 -13.73
C VAL A 132 -6.51 6.32 -13.51
N HIS A 133 -6.04 5.08 -13.64
CA HIS A 133 -4.65 4.71 -13.49
C HIS A 133 -4.04 4.34 -14.83
N ILE A 134 -2.72 4.42 -14.91
CA ILE A 134 -1.93 4.06 -16.08
C ILE A 134 -1.25 2.74 -15.75
N LEU A 135 -1.67 1.68 -16.44
CA LEU A 135 -1.12 0.34 -16.29
C LEU A 135 -0.36 -0.07 -17.55
N SER A 136 0.54 -1.05 -17.46
CA SER A 136 1.04 -1.73 -18.64
C SER A 136 -0.10 -2.34 -19.45
N ARG A 137 0.05 -2.34 -20.77
CA ARG A 137 -0.91 -3.02 -21.65
C ARG A 137 -0.83 -4.53 -21.51
N ARG A 138 0.39 -5.06 -21.39
CA ARG A 138 0.62 -6.46 -21.02
C ARG A 138 0.26 -6.66 -19.57
N ALA A 139 -0.49 -7.71 -19.30
CA ALA A 139 -0.82 -8.21 -17.97
C ALA A 139 -0.68 -9.73 -17.98
N SER A 140 -0.37 -10.32 -16.84
CA SER A 140 -0.63 -11.74 -16.59
C SER A 140 -2.01 -11.89 -15.97
N GLU A 141 -2.55 -13.11 -16.03
CA GLU A 141 -3.84 -13.45 -15.43
C GLU A 141 -3.62 -14.60 -14.45
N PHE A 142 -4.27 -14.52 -13.30
CA PHE A 142 -4.30 -15.60 -12.33
C PHE A 142 -5.65 -15.59 -11.63
N ARG A 143 -6.32 -16.74 -11.59
CA ARG A 143 -7.63 -16.92 -10.91
C ARG A 143 -8.66 -15.84 -11.28
N GLY A 144 -8.75 -15.51 -12.56
CA GLY A 144 -9.69 -14.51 -13.08
C GLY A 144 -9.36 -13.05 -12.75
N ARG A 145 -8.17 -12.77 -12.21
CA ARG A 145 -7.70 -11.43 -11.90
C ARG A 145 -6.46 -11.10 -12.73
N SER A 146 -6.41 -9.85 -13.20
CA SER A 146 -5.34 -9.31 -14.01
C SER A 146 -4.24 -8.73 -13.14
N ILE A 147 -2.99 -9.01 -13.45
CA ILE A 147 -1.80 -8.45 -12.80
C ILE A 147 -1.04 -7.62 -13.82
N ALA A 148 -1.06 -6.30 -13.65
CA ALA A 148 -0.45 -5.35 -14.59
C ALA A 148 0.48 -4.39 -13.86
N ARG A 149 1.56 -3.99 -14.52
CA ARG A 149 2.52 -3.03 -13.97
C ARG A 149 1.85 -1.67 -13.82
N LEU A 150 1.98 -1.07 -12.65
CA LEU A 150 1.41 0.24 -12.32
C LEU A 150 2.43 1.35 -12.63
N TYR A 151 2.10 2.25 -13.56
CA TYR A 151 2.96 3.37 -13.95
C TYR A 151 2.58 4.70 -13.29
N SER A 152 1.30 4.86 -12.95
CA SER A 152 0.80 6.04 -12.25
C SER A 152 0.74 5.83 -10.74
N ARG A 153 0.58 6.91 -9.97
CA ARG A 153 0.27 6.80 -8.54
C ARG A 153 -1.03 6.02 -8.27
N HIS A 154 -1.09 5.36 -7.11
CA HIS A 154 -2.31 4.77 -6.57
C HIS A 154 -2.38 4.92 -5.04
N PRO A 155 -3.35 5.69 -4.49
CA PRO A 155 -3.52 5.87 -3.03
C PRO A 155 -3.77 4.58 -2.25
N GLY A 156 -3.59 4.64 -0.94
CA GLY A 156 -3.78 3.49 -0.03
C GLY A 156 -2.52 2.63 0.13
N ALA A 157 -2.35 2.06 1.32
CA ALA A 157 -1.30 1.07 1.62
C ALA A 157 -1.83 -0.06 2.52
N ALA A 158 -3.15 -0.29 2.51
CA ALA A 158 -3.83 -1.19 3.44
C ALA A 158 -3.68 -2.68 3.08
N GLY A 159 -3.13 -2.99 1.90
CA GLY A 159 -2.89 -4.38 1.47
C GLY A 159 -1.91 -4.47 0.30
N TYR A 160 -0.71 -5.00 0.56
CA TYR A 160 0.31 -5.23 -0.47
C TYR A 160 1.31 -6.31 -0.09
N LEU A 161 1.96 -6.88 -1.10
CA LEU A 161 3.08 -7.80 -0.98
C LEU A 161 4.38 -7.07 -1.34
N VAL A 162 5.46 -7.30 -0.60
CA VAL A 162 6.76 -6.67 -0.84
C VAL A 162 7.92 -7.65 -0.68
N THR A 163 8.92 -7.56 -1.56
CA THR A 163 10.13 -8.36 -1.48
C THR A 163 11.06 -7.87 -0.35
N ARG A 164 11.91 -8.77 0.18
CA ARG A 164 12.98 -8.40 1.13
C ARG A 164 13.87 -7.27 0.60
N GLN A 165 14.26 -7.35 -0.67
CA GLN A 165 15.15 -6.35 -1.28
C GLN A 165 14.51 -4.96 -1.27
N HIS A 166 13.23 -4.86 -1.61
CA HIS A 166 12.56 -3.57 -1.63
C HIS A 166 12.27 -3.05 -0.22
N ALA A 167 11.90 -3.92 0.73
CA ALA A 167 11.77 -3.54 2.14
C ALA A 167 13.06 -2.94 2.71
N GLN A 168 14.23 -3.51 2.39
CA GLN A 168 15.53 -2.94 2.74
C GLN A 168 15.77 -1.56 2.12
N ARG A 169 15.37 -1.35 0.86
CA ARG A 169 15.51 -0.03 0.21
C ARG A 169 14.64 1.02 0.90
N MET A 170 13.39 0.67 1.23
CA MET A 170 12.48 1.57 1.95
C MET A 170 13.04 1.97 3.32
N LEU A 171 13.66 1.04 4.05
CA LEU A 171 14.26 1.31 5.37
C LEU A 171 15.56 2.11 5.34
N ARG A 172 16.21 2.27 4.19
CA ARG A 172 17.40 3.13 4.05
C ARG A 172 17.07 4.61 3.96
N VAL A 173 15.79 4.96 3.80
CA VAL A 173 15.35 6.35 3.78
C VAL A 173 15.26 6.84 5.21
N ASP A 174 16.17 7.74 5.58
CA ASP A 174 16.33 8.24 6.94
C ASP A 174 15.12 9.08 7.40
N ARG A 175 14.81 10.14 6.66
CA ARG A 175 13.67 11.04 6.94
C ARG A 175 12.64 10.97 5.82
N ILE A 176 11.52 10.30 6.10
CA ILE A 176 10.39 10.23 5.17
C ILE A 176 9.56 11.51 5.30
N ASN A 177 9.20 12.09 4.15
CA ASN A 177 8.45 13.34 4.03
C ASN A 177 7.18 13.18 3.16
N LEU A 178 6.62 11.98 3.19
CA LEU A 178 5.42 11.57 2.46
C LEU A 178 4.56 10.71 3.38
N SER A 179 3.26 10.61 3.09
CA SER A 179 2.43 9.55 3.65
C SER A 179 2.89 8.18 3.11
N THR A 180 2.68 7.12 3.88
CA THR A 180 3.04 5.74 3.52
C THR A 180 2.63 5.37 2.10
N ASP A 181 1.38 5.62 1.72
CA ASP A 181 0.88 5.31 0.38
C ASP A 181 1.63 6.05 -0.74
N SER A 182 1.94 7.33 -0.54
CA SER A 182 2.69 8.13 -1.51
C SER A 182 4.18 7.76 -1.51
N PHE A 183 4.73 7.39 -0.36
CA PHE A 183 6.08 6.89 -0.25
C PHE A 183 6.27 5.58 -1.02
N ILE A 184 5.33 4.64 -0.92
CA ILE A 184 5.43 3.32 -1.57
C ILE A 184 4.94 3.34 -3.02
N PHE A 185 3.84 4.05 -3.31
CA PHE A 185 3.07 3.90 -4.56
C PHE A 185 2.95 5.16 -5.41
N ASP A 186 3.66 6.25 -5.09
CA ASP A 186 3.64 7.48 -5.91
C ASP A 186 5.00 7.73 -6.60
N PRO A 187 5.21 7.21 -7.83
CA PRO A 187 6.45 7.43 -8.57
C PRO A 187 6.63 8.89 -9.02
N TYR A 188 5.63 9.77 -8.84
CA TYR A 188 5.80 11.17 -9.22
C TYR A 188 6.65 11.93 -8.19
N VAL A 189 6.57 11.51 -6.92
CA VAL A 189 7.19 12.20 -5.78
C VAL A 189 8.14 11.33 -4.96
N SER A 190 7.97 10.01 -4.92
CA SER A 190 8.84 9.11 -4.15
C SER A 190 9.99 8.53 -4.99
N GLY A 191 11.22 8.57 -4.45
CA GLY A 191 12.40 7.92 -5.03
C GLY A 191 12.27 6.41 -5.05
N VAL A 192 11.90 5.82 -3.91
CA VAL A 192 11.76 4.37 -3.78
C VAL A 192 10.66 3.83 -4.70
N ALA A 193 9.54 4.56 -4.87
CA ALA A 193 8.48 4.15 -5.79
C ALA A 193 8.90 4.22 -7.27
N ARG A 194 9.79 5.15 -7.66
CA ARG A 194 10.32 5.24 -9.03
C ARG A 194 11.26 4.09 -9.38
N GLU A 195 12.01 3.63 -8.39
CA GLU A 195 12.97 2.54 -8.53
C GLU A 195 12.30 1.16 -8.43
N ALA A 196 11.05 1.12 -7.98
CA ALA A 196 10.26 -0.09 -7.83
C ALA A 196 9.59 -0.54 -9.14
N SER A 197 9.56 -1.84 -9.36
CA SER A 197 8.58 -2.50 -10.21
C SER A 197 7.32 -2.82 -9.42
N ILE A 198 6.36 -1.91 -9.47
CA ILE A 198 5.06 -2.04 -8.79
C ILE A 198 4.04 -2.65 -9.74
N TYR A 199 3.37 -3.71 -9.30
CA TYR A 199 2.24 -4.32 -10.01
C TYR A 199 0.95 -4.15 -9.21
N GLN A 200 -0.18 -4.09 -9.92
CA GLN A 200 -1.51 -4.00 -9.33
C GLN A 200 -2.33 -5.22 -9.75
N VAL A 201 -2.97 -5.86 -8.78
CA VAL A 201 -4.00 -6.88 -9.02
C VAL A 201 -5.35 -6.20 -9.24
N SER A 202 -6.08 -6.59 -10.29
CA SER A 202 -7.40 -6.06 -10.63
C SER A 202 -8.31 -7.16 -11.21
N PRO A 203 -9.51 -7.40 -10.65
CA PRO A 203 -10.03 -6.78 -9.43
C PRO A 203 -9.12 -7.03 -8.21
N GLY A 204 -9.02 -6.06 -7.30
CA GLY A 204 -8.21 -6.15 -6.07
C GLY A 204 -8.76 -7.17 -5.08
N LEU A 205 -7.86 -7.76 -4.30
CA LEU A 205 -8.14 -8.78 -3.28
C LEU A 205 -8.40 -8.15 -1.90
N VAL A 206 -8.05 -6.87 -1.72
CA VAL A 206 -8.22 -6.14 -0.47
C VAL A 206 -9.09 -4.90 -0.72
N GLY A 207 -10.14 -4.73 0.09
CA GLY A 207 -11.05 -3.58 0.04
C GLY A 207 -11.11 -2.87 1.38
N GLN A 208 -11.17 -1.54 1.39
CA GLN A 208 -11.32 -0.79 2.63
C GLN A 208 -12.77 -0.75 3.11
N GLY A 209 -12.97 -0.63 4.43
CA GLY A 209 -14.27 -0.27 5.01
C GLY A 209 -14.80 -1.19 6.10
N ASN A 210 -13.97 -2.07 6.66
CA ASN A 210 -14.36 -2.96 7.76
C ASN A 210 -14.20 -2.32 9.15
N ASP A 211 -14.05 -0.99 9.20
CA ASP A 211 -13.99 -0.25 10.46
C ASP A 211 -15.38 -0.26 11.12
N PRO A 212 -15.51 -0.82 12.35
CA PRO A 212 -16.78 -0.87 13.07
C PRO A 212 -17.33 0.51 13.45
N GLY A 213 -16.61 1.62 13.21
CA GLY A 213 -17.09 2.99 13.37
C GLY A 213 -17.27 3.46 14.83
N HIS A 214 -17.06 2.55 15.79
CA HIS A 214 -17.20 2.80 17.24
C HIS A 214 -15.85 2.87 17.97
N GLU A 215 -14.77 2.36 17.38
CA GLU A 215 -13.42 2.58 17.89
C GLU A 215 -12.94 3.94 17.44
N GLN A 216 -12.29 4.68 18.35
CA GLN A 216 -11.78 6.00 18.04
C GLN A 216 -10.70 5.87 16.97
N THR A 217 -11.09 6.02 15.70
CA THR A 217 -10.18 6.36 14.61
C THR A 217 -9.28 7.48 15.11
N VAL A 218 -7.97 7.31 14.89
CA VAL A 218 -6.90 8.21 15.39
C VAL A 218 -7.44 9.63 15.42
N ARG A 219 -7.65 10.19 16.63
CA ARG A 219 -8.22 11.53 16.80
C ARG A 219 -7.29 12.51 16.10
N THR A 220 -7.65 12.85 14.86
CA THR A 220 -6.91 13.84 14.08
C THR A 220 -7.04 15.18 14.78
N HIS A 221 -6.03 15.57 15.55
CA HIS A 221 -5.79 16.98 15.83
C HIS A 221 -5.33 17.63 14.51
N LYS A 222 -6.30 17.97 13.65
CA LYS A 222 -6.03 18.78 12.46
C LYS A 222 -5.66 20.19 12.94
N LYS A 223 -4.36 20.46 13.04
CA LYS A 223 -3.88 21.84 13.00
C LYS A 223 -4.39 22.45 11.70
N ALA A 224 -5.09 23.58 11.76
CA ALA A 224 -5.59 24.24 10.57
C ALA A 224 -4.39 24.64 9.70
N ALA A 225 -4.22 23.98 8.56
CA ALA A 225 -3.18 24.32 7.60
C ALA A 225 -3.37 25.75 7.09
N ASP A 226 -2.30 26.52 6.98
CA ASP A 226 -2.36 27.87 6.40
C ASP A 226 -2.88 27.77 4.95
N LYS A 227 -3.72 28.72 4.54
CA LYS A 227 -4.15 28.89 3.15
C LYS A 227 -2.96 28.93 2.18
N ARG A 228 -1.82 29.49 2.62
CA ARG A 228 -0.58 29.50 1.82
C ARG A 228 -0.06 28.09 1.56
N ASP A 229 0.00 27.24 2.58
CA ASP A 229 0.48 25.87 2.46
C ASP A 229 -0.47 25.01 1.63
N LEU A 230 -1.78 25.20 1.78
CA LEU A 230 -2.78 24.52 0.95
C LEU A 230 -2.64 24.88 -0.54
N ARG A 231 -2.38 26.15 -0.85
CA ARG A 231 -2.11 26.60 -2.23
C ARG A 231 -0.81 26.02 -2.76
N ARG A 232 0.25 26.05 -1.95
CA ARG A 232 1.55 25.45 -2.31
C ARG A 232 1.42 23.96 -2.58
N GLN A 233 0.70 23.24 -1.72
CA GLN A 233 0.39 21.82 -1.90
C GLN A 233 -0.38 21.55 -3.19
N ALA A 234 -1.43 22.32 -3.48
CA ALA A 234 -2.18 22.17 -4.73
C ALA A 234 -1.27 22.36 -5.96
N TRP A 235 -0.40 23.37 -5.92
CA TRP A 235 0.59 23.61 -6.97
C TRP A 235 1.59 22.46 -7.11
N LEU A 236 2.16 21.96 -6.01
CA LEU A 236 3.10 20.83 -6.02
C LEU A 236 2.47 19.57 -6.63
N ARG A 237 1.23 19.25 -6.22
CA ARG A 237 0.49 18.09 -6.76
C ARG A 237 0.19 18.23 -8.24
N GLY A 238 -0.24 19.41 -8.68
CA GLY A 238 -0.47 19.71 -10.09
C GLY A 238 0.82 19.61 -10.91
N TRP A 239 1.90 20.21 -10.42
CA TRP A 239 3.21 20.19 -11.07
C TRP A 239 3.77 18.77 -11.19
N ALA A 240 3.70 17.97 -10.13
CA ALA A 240 4.15 16.59 -10.15
C ALA A 240 3.40 15.75 -11.20
N GLN A 241 2.09 15.96 -11.37
CA GLN A 241 1.32 15.30 -12.43
C GLN A 241 1.75 15.79 -13.81
N LEU A 242 1.81 17.11 -14.03
CA LEU A 242 2.21 17.71 -15.30
C LEU A 242 3.58 17.24 -15.77
N ARG A 243 4.56 17.16 -14.86
CA ARG A 243 5.93 16.72 -15.16
C ARG A 243 6.00 15.29 -15.69
N ASN A 244 5.06 14.42 -15.30
CA ASN A 244 5.03 13.01 -15.71
C ASN A 244 4.16 12.76 -16.94
N LEU A 245 3.32 13.73 -17.36
CA LEU A 245 2.46 13.60 -18.54
C LEU A 245 3.22 13.23 -19.83
N PRO A 246 4.38 13.82 -20.18
CA PRO A 246 5.06 13.48 -21.43
C PRO A 246 5.42 11.99 -21.51
N ARG A 247 5.90 11.41 -20.40
CA ARG A 247 6.21 9.98 -20.30
C ARG A 247 4.96 9.14 -20.50
N HIS A 248 3.86 9.50 -19.86
CA HIS A 248 2.61 8.76 -19.95
C HIS A 248 1.96 8.85 -21.33
N ILE A 249 1.95 10.03 -21.94
CA ILE A 249 1.47 10.24 -23.30
C ILE A 249 2.28 9.37 -24.26
N TRP A 250 3.61 9.36 -24.13
CA TRP A 250 4.48 8.49 -24.91
C TRP A 250 4.14 7.00 -24.72
N GLN A 251 4.01 6.53 -23.48
CA GLN A 251 3.66 5.14 -23.17
C GLN A 251 2.29 4.74 -23.74
N LEU A 252 1.32 5.65 -23.75
CA LEU A 252 -0.01 5.41 -24.31
C LEU A 252 0.02 5.37 -25.84
N ILE A 253 0.68 6.33 -26.49
CA ILE A 253 0.78 6.41 -27.96
C ILE A 253 1.58 5.24 -28.54
N THR A 254 2.66 4.83 -27.88
CA THR A 254 3.46 3.66 -28.28
C THR A 254 2.81 2.32 -27.93
N GLY A 255 1.63 2.34 -27.29
CA GLY A 255 0.88 1.13 -26.94
C GLY A 255 1.50 0.31 -25.80
N GLN A 256 2.46 0.86 -25.05
CA GLN A 256 3.06 0.21 -23.88
C GLN A 256 2.16 0.23 -22.65
N ALA A 257 1.28 1.24 -22.56
CA ALA A 257 0.37 1.44 -21.44
C ALA A 257 -1.10 1.51 -21.89
N ARG A 258 -2.00 1.37 -20.91
CA ARG A 258 -3.43 1.57 -21.04
C ARG A 258 -3.95 2.36 -19.83
N LEU A 259 -5.04 3.09 -20.05
CA LEU A 259 -5.83 3.66 -18.96
C LEU A 259 -6.73 2.58 -18.38
N ALA A 260 -6.85 2.53 -17.05
CA ALA A 260 -7.67 1.55 -16.35
C ALA A 260 -8.34 2.18 -15.14
N ARG A 261 -9.59 1.79 -14.88
CA ARG A 261 -10.22 1.96 -13.57
C ARG A 261 -10.11 0.64 -12.84
N LEU A 262 -9.70 0.71 -11.59
CA LEU A 262 -9.52 -0.46 -10.75
C LEU A 262 -10.81 -0.71 -9.99
N THR A 263 -11.10 -1.99 -9.77
CA THR A 263 -12.23 -2.46 -8.98
C THR A 263 -11.71 -3.41 -7.92
N VAL A 264 -12.47 -3.59 -6.85
CA VAL A 264 -12.24 -4.66 -5.87
C VAL A 264 -13.30 -5.74 -6.08
N SER A 265 -12.94 -6.99 -5.84
CA SER A 265 -13.91 -8.09 -5.76
C SER A 265 -13.59 -8.91 -4.52
N LEU A 266 -14.56 -9.03 -3.62
CA LEU A 266 -14.45 -9.80 -2.36
C LEU A 266 -15.19 -11.14 -2.46
N THR A 267 -15.54 -11.54 -3.68
CA THR A 267 -16.09 -12.86 -4.01
C THR A 267 -15.19 -13.50 -5.05
N PRO A 268 -15.04 -14.84 -5.07
CA PRO A 268 -14.19 -15.49 -6.07
C PRO A 268 -14.67 -15.20 -7.49
N VAL A 269 -13.77 -14.67 -8.33
CA VAL A 269 -14.07 -14.31 -9.72
C VAL A 269 -14.15 -15.59 -10.57
N GLY A 270 -15.29 -15.80 -11.25
CA GLY A 270 -15.50 -16.97 -12.12
C GLY A 270 -16.35 -18.11 -11.53
N SER A 271 -17.02 -17.87 -10.40
CA SER A 271 -17.99 -18.81 -9.81
C SER A 271 -19.38 -18.63 -10.44
N THR A 272 -19.57 -19.13 -11.67
CA THR A 272 -20.88 -19.43 -12.27
C THR A 272 -20.76 -20.68 -13.11
#